data_AF-A0A0C3EKD7-F1
#
_entry.id   AF-A0A0C3EKD7-F1
#
_cell.length_a   1.000
_cell.length_b   1.000
_cell.length_c   1.000
_cell.angle_alpha   90.00
_cell.angle_beta   90.00
_cell.angle_gamma   90.00
#
_symmetry.space_group_name_H-M   'P 1'
#
loop_
_entity.id
_entity.type
_entity.pdbx_description
1 polymer ?
#
loop_
_entity_poly.entity_id
_entity_poly.type
_entity_poly.pdbx_seq_one_letter_code
_entity_poly.pdbx_strand_id
1 'polypeptide(L)'
;ILREVHLWSKLRHESIVRMLGISTEFGSTISIVSDWLEMGDAHTYVQNMENDPRPLLADIASGLDYLHSHASGPIIHGDLKGLNVLVSNDRRGLLSDFGYSAITKSTFSMQIDSPCQGGSLPWMAPELL
;
A
#
# COMPACT_ATOMS: atom_id res chain seq x y z
N ILE A 1 -6.12 -11.44 -2.71
CA ILE A 1 -5.50 -11.70 -4.04
C ILE A 1 -6.28 -11.14 -5.23
N LEU A 2 -7.34 -11.75 -5.80
CA LEU A 2 -7.93 -11.23 -7.06
C LEU A 2 -8.41 -9.77 -6.98
N ARG A 3 -9.03 -9.37 -5.87
CA ARG A 3 -9.47 -7.99 -5.60
C ARG A 3 -8.28 -7.03 -5.51
N GLU A 4 -7.24 -7.43 -4.80
CA GLU A 4 -5.98 -6.69 -4.64
C GLU A 4 -5.28 -6.52 -5.99
N VAL A 5 -5.12 -7.61 -6.76
CA VAL A 5 -4.60 -7.60 -8.15
C VAL A 5 -5.38 -6.61 -9.01
N HIS A 6 -6.70 -6.66 -8.97
CA HIS A 6 -7.55 -5.77 -9.77
C HIS A 6 -7.39 -4.30 -9.38
N LEU A 7 -7.27 -4.00 -8.09
CA LEU A 7 -7.07 -2.63 -7.60
C LEU A 7 -5.66 -2.15 -7.93
N TRP A 8 -4.64 -2.90 -7.51
CA TRP A 8 -3.23 -2.54 -7.63
C TRP A 8 -2.78 -2.42 -9.10
N SER A 9 -3.29 -3.29 -9.98
CA SER A 9 -2.98 -3.21 -11.42
C SER A 9 -3.37 -1.88 -12.07
N LYS A 10 -4.31 -1.13 -11.48
CA LYS A 10 -4.79 0.18 -11.96
C LYS A 10 -4.04 1.37 -11.36
N LEU A 11 -3.24 1.15 -10.31
CA LEU A 11 -2.50 2.23 -9.65
C LEU A 11 -1.20 2.54 -10.41
N ARG A 12 -0.99 3.82 -10.71
CA ARG A 12 0.20 4.32 -11.39
C ARG A 12 0.61 5.66 -10.76
N HIS A 13 1.60 5.60 -9.89
CA HIS A 13 2.14 6.74 -9.16
C HIS A 13 3.59 6.48 -8.76
N GLU A 14 4.42 7.52 -8.65
CA GLU A 14 5.84 7.39 -8.30
C GLU A 14 6.09 6.85 -6.88
N SER A 15 5.16 7.11 -5.97
CA SER A 15 5.17 6.59 -4.59
C SER A 15 4.31 5.34 -4.41
N ILE A 16 4.07 4.57 -5.46
CA ILE A 16 3.37 3.28 -5.39
C ILE A 16 4.20 2.24 -6.12
N VAL A 17 4.46 1.11 -5.46
CA VAL A 17 5.18 -0.01 -6.07
C VAL A 17 4.42 -0.48 -7.31
N ARG A 18 5.13 -0.62 -8.43
CA ARG A 18 4.51 -1.05 -9.68
C ARG A 18 4.22 -2.54 -9.65
N MET A 19 2.95 -2.89 -9.86
CA MET A 19 2.56 -4.25 -10.19
C MET A 19 2.89 -4.54 -11.66
N LEU A 20 3.72 -5.55 -11.90
CA LEU A 20 4.12 -6.00 -13.23
C LEU A 20 3.13 -7.02 -13.80
N GLY A 21 2.56 -7.88 -12.96
CA GLY A 21 1.60 -8.88 -13.39
C GLY A 21 1.29 -9.93 -12.33
N ILE A 22 0.75 -11.06 -12.78
CA ILE A 22 0.50 -12.25 -11.96
C ILE A 22 1.18 -13.47 -12.58
N SER A 23 1.54 -14.45 -11.76
CA SER A 23 2.00 -15.76 -12.20
C SER A 23 1.22 -16.86 -11.48
N THR A 24 0.98 -17.98 -12.16
CA THR A 24 0.39 -19.20 -11.59
C THR A 24 1.37 -20.38 -11.58
N GLU A 25 2.60 -20.16 -12.04
CA GLU A 25 3.61 -21.21 -12.21
C GLU A 25 4.27 -21.60 -10.87
N PHE A 26 4.20 -20.72 -9.87
CA PHE A 26 4.78 -20.95 -8.55
C PHE A 26 3.80 -21.72 -7.64
N GLY A 27 4.04 -23.02 -7.50
CA GLY A 27 3.34 -23.88 -6.53
C GLY A 27 1.83 -24.00 -6.76
N SER A 28 1.36 -23.83 -7.99
CA SER A 28 -0.07 -23.82 -8.34
C SER A 28 -0.89 -22.74 -7.60
N THR A 29 -0.24 -21.64 -7.20
CA THR A 29 -0.88 -20.50 -6.52
C THR A 29 -0.80 -19.22 -7.36
N ILE A 30 -1.77 -18.33 -7.20
CA ILE A 30 -1.72 -16.99 -7.83
C ILE A 30 -0.72 -16.13 -7.05
N SER A 31 0.39 -15.79 -7.70
CA SER A 31 1.43 -14.91 -7.18
C SER A 31 1.37 -13.55 -7.86
N ILE A 32 1.59 -12.48 -7.10
CA ILE A 32 1.70 -11.11 -7.61
C ILE A 32 3.18 -10.84 -7.93
N VAL A 33 3.44 -10.24 -9.09
CA VAL A 33 4.79 -9.86 -9.52
C VAL A 33 4.89 -8.34 -9.53
N SER A 34 5.93 -7.80 -8.91
CA SER A 34 6.23 -6.36 -8.81
C SER A 34 7.70 -6.08 -9.08
N ASP A 35 8.05 -4.80 -9.19
CA ASP A 35 9.45 -4.39 -9.13
C ASP A 35 10.07 -4.81 -7.79
N TRP A 36 11.32 -5.27 -7.83
CA TRP A 36 12.13 -5.57 -6.65
C TRP A 36 12.89 -4.31 -6.21
N LEU A 37 12.75 -3.94 -4.94
CA LEU A 37 13.38 -2.75 -4.36
C LEU A 37 14.43 -3.19 -3.33
N GLU A 38 15.71 -3.09 -3.72
CA GLU A 38 16.83 -3.68 -2.98
C GLU A 38 17.06 -3.07 -1.59
N MET A 39 16.64 -1.81 -1.37
CA MET A 39 16.80 -1.14 -0.09
C MET A 39 15.78 -1.59 0.96
N GLY A 40 14.86 -2.50 0.61
CA GLY A 40 13.91 -3.10 1.52
C GLY A 40 12.80 -2.13 1.94
N ASP A 41 12.26 -2.33 3.15
CA ASP A 41 11.17 -1.53 3.70
C ASP A 41 11.66 -0.35 4.54
N ALA A 42 10.79 0.63 4.72
CA ALA A 42 11.07 1.86 5.44
C ALA A 42 11.31 1.60 6.93
N HIS A 43 10.69 0.59 7.54
CA HIS A 43 10.91 0.27 8.95
C HIS A 43 12.35 -0.18 9.19
N THR A 44 12.90 -1.05 8.34
CA THR A 44 14.30 -1.47 8.40
C THR A 44 15.26 -0.37 7.92
N TYR A 45 14.92 0.34 6.84
CA TYR A 45 15.78 1.38 6.25
C TYR A 45 16.12 2.52 7.24
N VAL A 46 15.14 2.96 8.04
CA VAL A 46 15.34 4.06 9.01
C VAL A 46 16.03 3.63 10.31
N GLN A 47 16.33 2.34 10.49
CA GLN A 47 17.15 1.89 11.63
C GLN A 47 18.61 2.36 11.49
N ASN A 48 19.06 2.64 10.27
CA ASN A 48 20.32 3.35 10.06
C ASN A 48 20.11 4.85 10.28
N MET A 49 20.70 5.40 11.35
CA MET A 49 20.58 6.81 11.74
C MET A 49 21.15 7.81 10.72
N GLU A 50 21.96 7.36 9.76
CA GLU A 50 22.45 8.20 8.65
C GLU A 50 21.35 8.49 7.61
N ASN A 51 20.29 7.68 7.58
CA ASN A 51 19.19 7.85 6.66
C ASN A 51 18.18 8.85 7.21
N ASP A 52 18.00 9.97 6.51
CA ASP A 52 16.94 10.93 6.82
C ASP A 52 15.57 10.34 6.45
N PRO A 53 14.62 10.19 7.40
CA PRO A 53 13.30 9.65 7.12
C PRO A 53 12.34 10.67 6.47
N ARG A 54 12.64 11.97 6.52
CA ARG A 54 11.71 13.03 6.10
C ARG A 54 11.32 12.96 4.62
N PRO A 55 12.23 12.64 3.67
CA PRO A 55 11.86 12.45 2.27
C PRO A 55 10.82 11.33 2.08
N LEU A 56 10.94 10.23 2.83
CA LEU A 56 10.00 9.11 2.76
C LEU A 56 8.59 9.55 3.18
N LEU A 57 8.47 10.42 4.19
CA LEU A 57 7.17 10.94 4.65
C LEU A 57 6.46 11.76 3.57
N ALA A 58 7.21 12.57 2.83
CA ALA A 58 6.65 13.35 1.71
C ALA A 58 6.15 12.42 0.60
N ASP A 59 6.91 11.37 0.28
CA ASP A 59 6.53 10.41 -0.75
C ASP A 59 5.30 9.59 -0.34
N ILE A 60 5.26 9.13 0.92
CA ILE A 60 4.10 8.43 1.51
C ILE A 60 2.86 9.32 1.43
N ALA A 61 2.96 10.58 1.84
CA ALA A 61 1.84 11.52 1.79
C ALA A 61 1.35 11.73 0.35
N SER A 62 2.25 11.87 -0.61
CA SER A 62 1.92 11.99 -2.03
C SER A 62 1.24 10.72 -2.58
N GLY A 63 1.73 9.53 -2.20
CA GLY A 63 1.09 8.26 -2.56
C GLY A 63 -0.32 8.12 -1.97
N LEU A 64 -0.52 8.52 -0.72
CA LEU A 64 -1.83 8.50 -0.07
C LEU A 64 -2.81 9.50 -0.71
N ASP A 65 -2.34 10.70 -1.04
CA ASP A 65 -3.15 11.70 -1.75
C ASP A 65 -3.64 11.17 -3.10
N TYR A 66 -2.75 10.52 -3.86
CA TYR A 66 -3.12 9.85 -5.11
C TYR A 66 -4.20 8.77 -4.91
N LEU A 67 -4.09 7.95 -3.86
CA LEU A 67 -5.08 6.92 -3.54
C LEU A 67 -6.43 7.52 -3.14
N HIS A 68 -6.42 8.52 -2.26
CA HIS A 68 -7.64 9.15 -1.75
C HIS A 68 -8.34 10.01 -2.81
N SER A 69 -7.60 10.56 -3.77
CA SER A 69 -8.12 11.37 -4.88
C SER A 69 -8.52 10.54 -6.11
N HIS A 70 -8.60 9.21 -5.99
CA HIS A 70 -8.87 8.33 -7.13
C HIS A 70 -10.27 8.56 -7.74
N ALA A 71 -10.35 8.68 -9.08
CA ALA A 71 -11.56 9.13 -9.78
C ALA A 71 -12.79 8.23 -9.60
N SER A 72 -12.60 6.94 -9.31
CA SER A 72 -13.70 5.99 -9.07
C SER A 72 -14.20 5.96 -7.62
N GLY A 73 -13.67 6.84 -6.77
CA GLY A 73 -13.89 6.90 -5.32
C GLY A 73 -12.58 6.75 -4.55
N PRO A 74 -12.47 7.35 -3.34
CA PRO A 74 -11.25 7.25 -2.53
C PRO A 74 -10.84 5.80 -2.27
N ILE A 75 -9.55 5.51 -2.40
CA ILE A 75 -8.96 4.22 -2.06
C ILE A 75 -8.29 4.34 -0.70
N ILE A 76 -8.79 3.62 0.29
CA ILE A 76 -8.17 3.50 1.61
C ILE A 76 -7.14 2.37 1.56
N HIS A 77 -5.90 2.60 2.01
CA HIS A 77 -4.85 1.57 2.02
C HIS A 77 -5.17 0.42 2.99
N GLY A 78 -5.62 0.74 4.21
CA GLY A 78 -6.08 -0.22 5.22
C GLY A 78 -4.99 -0.82 6.13
N ASP A 79 -3.74 -0.92 5.68
CA ASP A 79 -2.61 -1.41 6.51
C ASP A 79 -1.33 -0.61 6.27
N LEU A 80 -1.40 0.71 6.50
CA LEU A 80 -0.22 1.57 6.33
C LEU A 80 0.71 1.42 7.53
N LYS A 81 1.92 0.92 7.27
CA LYS A 81 3.01 0.77 8.26
C LYS A 81 4.37 0.79 7.54
N GLY A 82 5.45 0.99 8.29
CA GLY A 82 6.80 1.06 7.71
C GLY A 82 7.21 -0.18 6.91
N LEU A 83 6.72 -1.38 7.29
CA LEU A 83 6.94 -2.63 6.56
C LEU A 83 6.25 -2.67 5.18
N ASN A 84 5.22 -1.86 4.98
CA ASN A 84 4.44 -1.78 3.74
C ASN A 84 4.83 -0.55 2.89
N VAL A 85 5.94 0.12 3.25
CA VAL A 85 6.55 1.17 2.43
C VAL A 85 7.92 0.68 2.00
N LEU A 86 8.09 0.37 0.73
CA LEU A 86 9.38 -0.03 0.18
C LEU A 86 10.22 1.19 -0.22
N VAL A 87 11.53 1.06 -0.20
CA VAL A 87 12.46 2.14 -0.52
C VAL A 87 13.16 1.85 -1.85
N SER A 88 13.00 2.75 -2.83
CA SER A 88 13.67 2.61 -4.12
C SER A 88 15.15 2.97 -4.04
N ASN A 89 15.95 2.60 -5.05
CA ASN A 89 17.38 2.94 -5.12
C ASN A 89 17.64 4.46 -5.11
N ASP A 90 16.66 5.27 -5.50
CA ASP A 90 16.71 6.74 -5.44
C ASP A 90 16.29 7.29 -4.06
N ARG A 91 16.19 6.41 -3.05
CA ARG A 91 15.76 6.72 -1.67
C ARG A 91 14.36 7.29 -1.59
N ARG A 92 13.47 6.86 -2.48
CA ARG A 92 12.04 7.24 -2.52
C ARG A 92 11.20 6.22 -1.76
N GLY A 93 10.16 6.69 -1.06
CA GLY A 93 9.19 5.84 -0.37
C GLY A 93 8.04 5.42 -1.29
N LEU A 94 7.81 4.11 -1.44
CA LEU A 94 6.77 3.55 -2.30
C LEU A 94 5.81 2.67 -1.50
N LEU A 95 4.52 2.98 -1.56
CA LEU A 95 3.46 2.18 -0.92
C LEU A 95 3.31 0.81 -1.58
N SER A 96 3.12 -0.22 -0.76
CA SER A 96 2.99 -1.62 -1.15
C SER A 96 1.97 -2.35 -0.26
N ASP A 97 1.63 -3.60 -0.61
CA ASP A 97 0.67 -4.44 0.12
C ASP A 97 -0.74 -3.84 0.18
N PHE A 98 -1.47 -3.99 -0.92
CA PHE A 98 -2.85 -3.52 -1.07
C PHE A 98 -3.89 -4.59 -0.64
N GLY A 99 -3.47 -5.60 0.13
CA GLY A 99 -4.32 -6.71 0.55
C GLY A 99 -5.56 -6.27 1.34
N TYR A 100 -5.42 -5.20 2.13
CA TYR A 100 -6.49 -4.60 2.94
C TYR A 100 -7.15 -3.38 2.30
N SER A 101 -6.73 -2.96 1.09
CA SER A 101 -7.18 -1.70 0.53
C SER A 101 -8.63 -1.72 0.09
N ALA A 102 -9.38 -0.63 0.19
CA ALA A 102 -10.78 -0.58 -0.20
C ALA A 102 -11.18 0.69 -0.92
N ILE A 103 -12.02 0.55 -1.96
CA ILE A 103 -12.65 1.69 -2.64
C ILE A 103 -13.91 2.06 -1.87
N THR A 104 -13.96 3.27 -1.33
CA THR A 104 -15.19 3.82 -0.76
C THR A 104 -16.02 4.44 -1.88
N LYS A 105 -17.17 3.85 -2.21
CA LYS A 105 -18.13 4.48 -3.14
C LYS A 105 -18.93 5.53 -2.38
N SER A 106 -18.75 6.80 -2.75
CA SER A 106 -19.50 7.93 -2.19
C SER A 106 -20.95 7.91 -2.63
N THR A 107 -21.76 7.06 -1.99
CA THR A 107 -23.23 7.15 -1.98
C THR A 107 -23.67 6.65 -0.63
N PHE A 108 -24.02 7.58 0.27
CA PHE A 108 -24.85 7.42 1.47
C PHE A 108 -25.27 5.97 1.81
N SER A 109 -24.29 5.13 2.17
CA SER A 109 -24.45 3.70 2.41
C SER A 109 -23.76 3.46 3.73
N MET A 110 -24.58 3.24 4.75
CA MET A 110 -24.17 2.60 5.99
C MET A 110 -23.34 1.36 5.64
N GLN A 111 -22.22 1.21 6.35
CA GLN A 111 -21.47 -0.03 6.54
C GLN A 111 -21.33 -0.93 5.30
N ILE A 112 -20.16 -0.89 4.67
CA ILE A 112 -19.64 -2.15 4.14
C ILE A 112 -19.23 -2.95 5.38
N ASP A 113 -20.13 -3.81 5.85
CA ASP A 113 -19.87 -4.87 6.84
C ASP A 113 -18.86 -5.88 6.25
N SER A 114 -17.64 -5.42 6.05
CA SER A 114 -16.49 -6.26 6.30
C SER A 114 -15.88 -5.65 7.55
N PRO A 115 -15.87 -6.34 8.69
CA PRO A 115 -15.05 -5.86 9.79
C PRO A 115 -13.67 -5.62 9.18
N CYS A 116 -13.04 -4.51 9.53
CA CYS A 116 -11.62 -4.34 9.32
C CYS A 116 -10.90 -5.37 10.20
N GLN A 117 -11.11 -6.66 9.96
CA GLN A 117 -10.36 -7.80 10.49
C GLN A 117 -9.08 -7.83 9.66
N GLY A 118 -8.26 -6.82 9.86
CA GLY A 118 -7.17 -6.52 8.96
C GLY A 118 -6.52 -5.22 9.32
N GLY A 119 -5.22 -5.16 9.08
CA GLY A 119 -4.39 -4.08 9.60
C GLY A 119 -3.61 -4.52 10.83
N SER A 120 -2.53 -3.79 11.07
CA SER A 120 -1.62 -4.07 12.17
C SER A 120 -2.08 -3.25 13.38
N LEU A 121 -2.55 -3.90 14.46
CA LEU A 121 -3.17 -3.27 15.63
C LEU A 121 -2.48 -1.97 16.13
N PRO A 122 -1.14 -1.89 16.27
CA PRO A 122 -0.46 -0.66 16.71
C PRO A 122 -0.60 0.55 15.77
N TRP A 123 -0.99 0.33 14.51
CA TRP A 123 -1.12 1.35 13.45
C TRP A 123 -2.59 1.66 13.12
N MET A 124 -3.54 1.03 13.82
CA MET A 124 -4.97 1.27 13.61
C MET A 124 -5.44 2.51 14.37
N ALA A 125 -6.37 3.23 13.77
CA ALA A 125 -7.06 4.33 14.43
C ALA A 125 -8.03 3.80 15.50
N PRO A 126 -8.23 4.51 16.62
CA PRO A 126 -8.99 4.01 17.77
C PRO A 126 -10.48 3.75 17.48
N GLU A 127 -11.07 4.41 16.48
CA GLU A 127 -12.45 4.17 16.05
C GLU A 127 -12.67 2.82 15.35
N LEU A 128 -11.58 2.10 15.04
CA LEU A 128 -11.60 0.76 14.45
C LEU A 128 -11.38 -0.36 15.49
N LEU A 129 -11.16 0.00 16.76
CA LEU A 129 -10.93 -0.91 17.89
C LEU A 129 -12.19 -1.07 18.75
#